data_AF-A0A0G8AXP9-F1
#
_entry.id   AF-A0A0G8AXP9-F1
#
_cell.length_a   1.000
_cell.length_b   1.000
_cell.length_c   1.000
_cell.angle_alpha   90.00
_cell.angle_beta   90.00
_cell.angle_gamma   90.00
#
_symmetry.space_group_name_H-M   'P 1'
#
loop_
_entity.id
_entity.type
_entity.pdbx_description
1 polymer ?
#
loop_
_entity_poly.entity_id
_entity_poly.type
_entity_poly.pdbx_seq_one_letter_code
_entity_poly.pdbx_strand_id
1 'polypeptide(L)'
;AEALLHNDREIVVDALLAARVLARKLAEEESLGEFAPVAMVLVQGVQWRHRPALADRLFMVADLVTKQGWFLSPMALTGLLAGLEQIVEETSSGVRGNDEGGLITIRAAAAYLAFTLSEYYQDSGLDEPKAIQRWREVCSDPNEFSDVKNSWPVVGSQNVS
;
A
#
# COMPACT_ATOMS: atom_id res chain seq x y z
N ALA A 1 18.81 -0.22 3.59
CA ALA A 1 17.56 -0.71 4.19
C ALA A 1 17.24 0.00 5.52
N GLU A 2 18.22 0.22 6.41
CA GLU A 2 18.02 0.89 7.71
C GLU A 2 17.34 2.27 7.61
N ALA A 3 17.71 3.10 6.64
CA ALA A 3 17.10 4.42 6.43
C ALA A 3 15.57 4.37 6.20
N LEU A 4 15.02 3.23 5.73
CA LEU A 4 13.58 3.05 5.55
C LEU A 4 12.81 2.93 6.86
N LEU A 5 13.49 2.69 7.98
CA LEU A 5 12.91 2.59 9.33
C LEU A 5 13.39 3.74 10.24
N HIS A 6 13.89 4.82 9.65
CA HIS A 6 14.33 5.98 10.41
C HIS A 6 13.14 6.76 10.97
N ASN A 7 13.30 7.41 12.12
CA ASN A 7 12.22 8.21 12.74
C ASN A 7 11.97 9.57 12.07
N ASP A 8 12.81 9.94 11.11
CA ASP A 8 12.74 11.20 10.38
C ASP A 8 12.03 10.98 9.05
N ARG A 9 11.01 11.80 8.78
CA ARG A 9 10.19 11.66 7.58
C ARG A 9 11.00 11.87 6.30
N GLU A 10 11.87 12.87 6.25
CA GLU A 10 12.64 13.22 5.04
C GLU A 10 13.61 12.09 4.69
N ILE A 11 14.31 11.56 5.69
CA ILE A 11 15.21 10.40 5.50
C ILE A 11 14.46 9.19 4.96
N VAL A 12 13.25 8.91 5.49
CA VAL A 12 12.44 7.79 5.00
C VAL A 12 11.95 8.04 3.58
N VAL A 13 11.48 9.24 3.26
CA VAL A 13 11.03 9.58 1.89
C VAL A 13 12.18 9.42 0.89
N ASP A 14 13.37 9.94 1.20
CA ASP A 14 14.54 9.78 0.34
C ASP A 14 14.92 8.31 0.16
N ALA A 15 14.86 7.52 1.23
CA ALA A 15 15.10 6.08 1.16
C ALA A 15 14.06 5.34 0.33
N LEU A 16 12.78 5.72 0.40
CA LEU A 16 11.70 5.16 -0.43
C LEU A 16 11.92 5.50 -1.92
N LEU A 17 12.29 6.75 -2.22
CA LEU A 17 12.62 7.18 -3.59
C LEU A 17 13.82 6.40 -4.15
N ALA A 18 14.89 6.26 -3.37
CA ALA A 18 16.06 5.48 -3.76
C ALA A 18 15.70 4.00 -3.99
N ALA A 19 14.89 3.40 -3.11
CA ALA A 19 14.43 2.03 -3.25
C ALA A 19 13.55 1.83 -4.50
N ARG A 20 12.75 2.83 -4.89
CA ARG A 20 11.95 2.79 -6.13
C ARG A 20 12.83 2.79 -7.38
N VAL A 21 13.87 3.61 -7.39
CA VAL A 21 14.85 3.64 -8.50
C VAL A 21 15.58 2.30 -8.58
N LEU A 22 16.00 1.76 -7.44
CA LEU A 22 16.69 0.48 -7.36
C LEU A 22 15.80 -0.67 -7.87
N ALA A 23 14.54 -0.73 -7.44
CA ALA A 23 13.60 -1.77 -7.86
C ALA A 23 13.42 -1.82 -9.38
N ARG A 24 13.39 -0.66 -10.05
CA ARG A 24 13.30 -0.59 -11.52
C ARG A 24 14.55 -1.12 -12.20
N LYS A 25 15.74 -0.70 -11.74
CA LYS A 25 17.01 -1.15 -12.32
C LYS A 25 17.20 -2.66 -12.17
N LEU A 26 16.96 -3.20 -10.98
CA LEU A 26 17.18 -4.62 -10.71
C LEU A 26 16.15 -5.52 -11.43
N ALA A 27 14.97 -4.99 -11.77
CA ALA A 27 14.01 -5.70 -12.61
C ALA A 27 14.50 -5.81 -14.07
N GLU A 28 15.25 -4.83 -14.57
CA GLU A 28 15.86 -4.87 -15.91
C GLU A 28 17.09 -5.80 -15.96
N GLU A 29 17.81 -5.93 -14.85
CA GLU A 29 19.06 -6.70 -14.75
C GLU A 29 18.87 -8.14 -14.21
N GLU A 30 17.62 -8.57 -13.95
CA GLU A 30 17.26 -9.86 -13.34
C GLU A 30 17.94 -10.15 -11.98
N SER A 31 18.39 -9.10 -11.28
CA SER A 31 19.18 -9.17 -10.02
C SER A 31 18.33 -9.01 -8.76
N LEU A 32 17.10 -9.54 -8.78
CA LEU A 32 16.07 -9.35 -7.75
C LEU A 32 16.47 -9.80 -6.34
N GLY A 33 17.40 -10.76 -6.23
CA GLY A 33 17.92 -11.23 -4.94
C GLY A 33 18.57 -10.12 -4.10
N GLU A 34 19.18 -9.11 -4.75
CA GLU A 34 19.79 -7.97 -4.06
C GLU A 34 18.74 -7.01 -3.49
N PHE A 35 17.55 -6.98 -4.07
CA PHE A 35 16.44 -6.16 -3.57
C PHE A 35 15.68 -6.81 -2.41
N ALA A 36 15.77 -8.13 -2.24
CA ALA A 36 14.95 -8.87 -1.27
C ALA A 36 14.99 -8.29 0.16
N PRO A 37 16.14 -7.86 0.72
CA PRO A 37 16.16 -7.22 2.04
C PRO A 37 15.42 -5.88 2.07
N VAL A 38 15.50 -5.10 0.98
CA VAL A 38 14.79 -3.82 0.85
C VAL A 38 13.28 -4.06 0.76
N ALA A 39 12.86 -5.01 -0.08
CA ALA A 39 11.47 -5.42 -0.19
C ALA A 39 10.88 -5.83 1.16
N MET A 40 11.63 -6.63 1.93
CA MET A 40 11.18 -7.09 3.25
C MET A 40 10.98 -5.93 4.23
N VAL A 41 11.90 -4.97 4.25
CA VAL A 41 11.78 -3.78 5.11
C VAL A 41 10.60 -2.89 4.70
N LEU A 42 10.28 -2.80 3.40
CA LEU A 42 9.07 -2.10 2.94
C LEU A 42 7.80 -2.77 3.47
N VAL A 43 7.72 -4.10 3.40
CA VAL A 43 6.59 -4.87 3.95
C VAL A 43 6.50 -4.67 5.47
N GLN A 44 7.60 -4.79 6.19
CA GLN A 44 7.64 -4.59 7.64
C GLN A 44 7.19 -3.19 8.05
N GLY A 45 7.57 -2.16 7.28
CA GLY A 45 7.12 -0.80 7.51
C GLY A 45 5.61 -0.63 7.37
N VAL A 46 4.96 -1.39 6.49
CA VAL A 46 3.49 -1.46 6.39
C VAL A 46 2.90 -2.28 7.53
N GLN A 47 3.45 -3.48 7.78
CA GLN A 47 3.00 -4.41 8.81
C GLN A 47 3.00 -3.77 10.21
N TRP A 48 4.07 -3.03 10.54
CA TRP A 48 4.23 -2.33 11.81
C TRP A 48 3.76 -0.88 11.78
N ARG A 49 3.16 -0.45 10.66
CA ARG A 49 2.57 0.89 10.48
C ARG A 49 3.54 1.99 10.89
N HIS A 50 4.80 1.86 10.48
CA HIS A 50 5.86 2.78 10.84
C HIS A 50 5.51 4.18 10.33
N ARG A 51 5.14 5.07 11.27
CA ARG A 51 4.44 6.33 11.02
C ARG A 51 5.17 7.31 10.10
N PRO A 52 6.49 7.53 10.22
CA PRO A 52 7.21 8.38 9.27
C PRO A 52 6.99 7.89 7.84
N ALA A 53 6.40 8.79 7.03
CA ALA A 53 6.08 8.57 5.62
C ALA A 53 5.26 7.28 5.34
N LEU A 54 4.36 6.88 6.25
CA LEU A 54 3.57 5.65 6.08
C LEU A 54 2.74 5.67 4.78
N ALA A 55 2.11 6.81 4.46
CA ALA A 55 1.36 6.96 3.22
C ALA A 55 2.27 6.78 1.99
N ASP A 56 3.44 7.42 1.98
CA ASP A 56 4.43 7.30 0.90
C ASP A 56 4.89 5.84 0.72
N ARG A 57 5.10 5.12 1.84
CA ARG A 57 5.44 3.69 1.82
C ARG A 57 4.32 2.83 1.25
N LEU A 58 3.07 3.06 1.68
CA LEU A 58 1.90 2.33 1.18
C LEU A 58 1.77 2.51 -0.34
N PHE A 59 1.90 3.74 -0.83
CA PHE A 59 1.91 4.03 -2.26
C PHE A 59 3.04 3.33 -2.99
N MET A 60 4.26 3.38 -2.45
CA MET A 60 5.41 2.71 -3.05
C MET A 60 5.19 1.20 -3.15
N VAL A 61 4.67 0.57 -2.09
CA VAL A 61 4.40 -0.87 -2.07
C VAL A 61 3.31 -1.23 -3.08
N ALA A 62 2.23 -0.45 -3.19
CA ALA A 62 1.20 -0.66 -4.20
C ALA A 62 1.80 -0.58 -5.61
N ASP A 63 2.68 0.39 -5.85
CA ASP A 63 3.40 0.55 -7.11
C ASP A 63 4.26 -0.68 -7.46
N LEU A 64 4.91 -1.28 -6.46
CA LEU A 64 5.68 -2.52 -6.64
C LEU A 64 4.76 -3.70 -6.91
N VAL A 65 3.64 -3.83 -6.19
CA VAL A 65 2.66 -4.89 -6.43
C VAL A 65 2.15 -4.86 -7.87
N THR A 66 1.72 -3.69 -8.36
CA THR A 66 1.17 -3.55 -9.72
C THR A 66 2.22 -3.76 -10.81
N LYS A 67 3.44 -3.27 -10.62
CA LYS A 67 4.46 -3.22 -11.69
C LYS A 67 5.43 -4.39 -11.66
N GLN A 68 5.53 -5.07 -10.52
CA GLN A 68 6.62 -6.00 -10.22
C GLN A 68 6.07 -7.24 -9.48
N GLY A 69 5.41 -8.15 -10.21
CA GLY A 69 4.76 -9.33 -9.63
C GLY A 69 5.68 -10.23 -8.77
N TRP A 70 6.99 -10.17 -8.98
CA TRP A 70 8.00 -10.86 -8.15
C TRP A 70 8.06 -10.37 -6.69
N PHE A 71 7.51 -9.20 -6.38
CA PHE A 71 7.52 -8.64 -5.03
C PHE A 71 6.67 -9.46 -4.03
N LEU A 72 5.63 -10.15 -4.52
CA LEU A 72 4.62 -10.81 -3.69
C LEU A 72 5.00 -12.25 -3.29
N SER A 73 5.90 -12.38 -2.32
CA SER A 73 6.07 -13.66 -1.61
C SER A 73 4.92 -13.90 -0.60
N PRO A 74 4.65 -15.16 -0.18
CA PRO A 74 3.64 -15.45 0.85
C PRO A 74 3.86 -14.68 2.17
N MET A 75 5.12 -14.47 2.55
CA MET A 75 5.47 -13.69 3.74
C MET A 75 5.19 -12.20 3.54
N ALA A 76 5.47 -11.68 2.33
CA ALA A 76 5.11 -10.30 1.97
C ALA A 76 3.59 -10.10 2.05
N LEU A 77 2.81 -10.97 1.41
CA LEU A 77 1.34 -10.93 1.46
C LEU A 77 0.81 -10.92 2.90
N THR A 78 1.31 -11.83 3.74
CA THR A 78 0.89 -11.91 5.15
C THR A 78 1.16 -10.60 5.90
N GLY A 79 2.35 -10.01 5.72
CA GLY A 79 2.72 -8.74 6.36
C GLY A 79 1.87 -7.56 5.89
N LEU A 80 1.61 -7.47 4.58
CA LEU A 80 0.79 -6.41 4.00
C LEU A 80 -0.66 -6.49 4.48
N LEU A 81 -1.26 -7.69 4.44
CA LEU A 81 -2.64 -7.90 4.90
C LEU A 81 -2.80 -7.57 6.40
N ALA A 82 -1.86 -7.99 7.23
CA ALA A 82 -1.86 -7.64 8.65
C ALA A 82 -1.74 -6.12 8.88
N GLY A 83 -0.89 -5.43 8.10
CA GLY A 83 -0.78 -3.98 8.15
C GLY A 83 -2.09 -3.28 7.75
N LEU A 84 -2.68 -3.68 6.62
CA LEU A 84 -3.95 -3.14 6.13
C LEU A 84 -5.10 -3.32 7.12
N GLU A 85 -5.19 -4.49 7.77
CA GLU A 85 -6.20 -4.76 8.78
C GLU A 85 -6.05 -3.86 10.01
N GLN A 86 -4.83 -3.55 10.43
CA GLN A 86 -4.62 -2.66 11.56
C GLN A 86 -4.86 -1.18 11.18
N ILE A 87 -4.50 -0.77 9.96
CA ILE A 87 -4.71 0.62 9.50
C ILE A 87 -6.21 0.95 9.46
N VAL A 88 -7.08 0.04 9.01
CA VAL A 88 -8.52 0.33 8.95
C VAL A 88 -9.09 0.60 10.34
N GLU A 89 -8.68 -0.19 11.34
CA GLU A 89 -9.10 -0.01 12.74
C GLU A 89 -8.57 1.31 13.32
N GLU A 90 -7.27 1.57 13.20
CA GLU A 90 -6.60 2.76 13.75
C GLU A 90 -7.12 4.08 13.16
N THR A 91 -7.67 4.05 11.95
CA THR A 91 -8.09 5.26 11.23
C THR A 91 -9.61 5.44 11.13
N SER A 92 -10.39 4.48 11.65
CA SER A 92 -11.87 4.46 11.59
C SER A 92 -12.58 5.59 12.34
N SER A 93 -11.99 6.08 13.43
CA SER A 93 -12.64 7.05 14.35
C SER A 93 -12.01 8.45 14.32
N GLY A 94 -10.96 8.63 13.52
CA GLY A 94 -9.98 9.71 13.70
C GLY A 94 -10.18 10.97 12.86
N VAL A 95 -11.05 10.99 11.85
CA VAL A 95 -11.11 12.14 10.95
C VAL A 95 -12.27 13.07 11.31
N ARG A 96 -11.99 14.07 12.15
CA ARG A 96 -12.90 15.19 12.42
C ARG A 96 -12.19 16.51 12.11
N GLY A 97 -12.53 17.15 11.01
CA GLY A 97 -11.98 18.46 10.64
C GLY A 97 -10.93 18.40 9.52
N ASN A 98 -9.82 19.12 9.71
CA ASN A 98 -8.67 19.10 8.82
C ASN A 98 -7.91 17.76 8.95
N ASP A 99 -7.20 17.31 7.90
CA ASP A 99 -6.40 16.06 7.88
C ASP A 99 -5.13 16.17 8.75
N GLU A 100 -5.28 16.68 9.98
CA GLU A 100 -4.22 16.76 10.98
C GLU A 100 -3.73 15.35 11.31
N GLY A 101 -2.49 15.05 10.89
CA GLY A 101 -1.89 13.73 11.03
C GLY A 101 -1.89 12.88 9.75
N GLY A 102 -2.45 13.38 8.64
CA GLY A 102 -2.39 12.71 7.34
C GLY A 102 -3.20 11.42 7.28
N LEU A 103 -4.25 11.30 8.09
CA LEU A 103 -5.07 10.10 8.21
C LEU A 103 -5.84 9.81 6.91
N ILE A 104 -6.43 10.83 6.27
CA ILE A 104 -7.10 10.68 4.97
C ILE A 104 -6.08 10.20 3.94
N THR A 105 -4.89 10.80 3.93
CA THR A 105 -3.81 10.41 3.01
C THR A 105 -3.36 8.96 3.24
N ILE A 106 -3.22 8.52 4.50
CA ILE A 106 -2.90 7.13 4.85
C ILE A 106 -4.04 6.19 4.41
N ARG A 107 -5.30 6.56 4.66
CA ARG A 107 -6.47 5.76 4.25
C ARG A 107 -6.54 5.60 2.74
N ALA A 108 -6.32 6.67 1.98
CA ALA A 108 -6.30 6.62 0.52
C ALA A 108 -5.17 5.71 0.01
N ALA A 109 -3.96 5.86 0.56
CA ALA A 109 -2.82 5.01 0.20
C ALA A 109 -3.05 3.52 0.56
N ALA A 110 -3.67 3.24 1.71
CA ALA A 110 -4.01 1.90 2.14
C ALA A 110 -5.13 1.27 1.28
N ALA A 111 -6.16 2.05 0.95
CA ALA A 111 -7.22 1.64 0.03
C ALA A 111 -6.65 1.31 -1.35
N TYR A 112 -5.73 2.14 -1.86
CA TYR A 112 -5.07 1.88 -3.14
C TYR A 112 -4.23 0.59 -3.09
N LEU A 113 -3.43 0.38 -2.04
CA LEU A 113 -2.72 -0.89 -1.86
C LEU A 113 -3.68 -2.09 -1.81
N ALA A 114 -4.78 -1.98 -1.07
CA ALA A 114 -5.79 -3.05 -0.99
C ALA A 114 -6.42 -3.34 -2.36
N PHE A 115 -6.69 -2.31 -3.16
CA PHE A 115 -7.17 -2.46 -4.54
C PHE A 115 -6.16 -3.21 -5.41
N THR A 116 -4.88 -2.81 -5.40
CA THR A 116 -3.84 -3.50 -6.20
C THR A 116 -3.64 -4.96 -5.78
N LEU A 117 -3.83 -5.27 -4.49
CA LEU A 117 -3.84 -6.64 -4.02
C LEU A 117 -5.11 -7.37 -4.48
N SER A 118 -6.28 -6.73 -4.50
CA SER A 118 -7.52 -7.31 -5.04
C SER A 118 -7.33 -7.75 -6.49
N GLU A 119 -6.73 -6.91 -7.33
CA GLU A 119 -6.39 -7.26 -8.71
C GLU A 119 -5.47 -8.48 -8.77
N TYR A 120 -4.41 -8.50 -7.96
CA TYR A 120 -3.51 -9.66 -7.87
C TYR A 120 -4.24 -10.96 -7.50
N TYR A 121 -5.13 -10.93 -6.50
CA TYR A 121 -5.89 -12.12 -6.07
C TYR A 121 -6.86 -12.57 -7.18
N GLN A 122 -7.53 -11.65 -7.86
CA GLN A 122 -8.43 -11.93 -8.98
C GLN A 122 -7.69 -12.56 -10.16
N ASP A 123 -6.58 -11.95 -10.58
CA ASP A 123 -5.75 -12.45 -11.69
C ASP A 123 -5.14 -13.82 -11.39
N SER A 124 -4.89 -14.09 -10.10
CA SER A 124 -4.37 -15.38 -9.62
C SER A 124 -5.46 -16.43 -9.39
N GLY A 125 -6.74 -16.09 -9.55
CA GLY A 125 -7.86 -17.00 -9.25
C GLY A 125 -7.95 -17.42 -7.77
N LEU A 126 -7.46 -16.57 -6.87
CA LEU A 126 -7.42 -16.81 -5.43
C LEU A 126 -8.60 -16.13 -4.71
N ASP A 127 -9.01 -16.72 -3.60
CA ASP A 127 -10.02 -16.11 -2.74
C ASP A 127 -9.50 -14.83 -2.08
N GLU A 128 -10.28 -13.77 -2.19
CA GLU A 128 -9.90 -12.47 -1.66
C GLU A 128 -9.92 -12.45 -0.11
N PRO A 129 -8.83 -12.03 0.55
CA PRO A 129 -8.76 -11.94 2.01
C PRO A 129 -9.70 -10.89 2.62
N LYS A 130 -10.14 -11.14 3.86
CA LYS A 130 -11.02 -10.22 4.63
C LYS A 130 -10.49 -8.79 4.74
N ALA A 131 -9.17 -8.61 4.88
CA ALA A 131 -8.58 -7.27 4.95
C ALA A 131 -8.84 -6.45 3.68
N ILE A 132 -8.79 -7.09 2.50
CA ILE A 132 -9.09 -6.45 1.22
C ILE A 132 -10.58 -6.14 1.12
N GLN A 133 -11.44 -7.08 1.51
CA GLN A 133 -12.90 -6.89 1.52
C GLN A 133 -13.31 -5.68 2.39
N ARG A 134 -12.72 -5.53 3.58
CA ARG A 134 -12.97 -4.36 4.46
C ARG A 134 -12.60 -3.04 3.79
N TRP A 135 -11.47 -2.98 3.08
CA TRP A 135 -11.09 -1.77 2.36
C TRP A 135 -12.02 -1.46 1.19
N ARG A 136 -12.56 -2.49 0.51
CA ARG A 136 -13.63 -2.28 -0.48
C ARG A 136 -14.89 -1.69 0.14
N GLU A 137 -15.30 -2.18 1.31
CA GLU A 137 -16.46 -1.64 2.06
C GLU A 137 -16.22 -0.18 2.45
N VAL A 138 -15.04 0.14 2.98
CA VAL A 138 -14.62 1.52 3.29
C VAL A 138 -14.75 2.43 2.06
N CYS A 139 -14.23 2.01 0.91
CA CYS A 139 -14.30 2.82 -0.31
C CYS A 139 -15.73 2.96 -0.87
N SER A 140 -16.65 2.12 -0.42
CA SER A 140 -18.06 2.14 -0.83
C SER A 140 -18.96 2.90 0.14
N ASP A 141 -18.45 3.33 1.31
CA ASP A 141 -19.24 4.09 2.29
C ASP A 141 -19.54 5.49 1.73
N PRO A 142 -20.83 5.89 1.62
CA PRO A 142 -21.20 7.22 1.12
C PRO A 142 -20.63 8.37 1.97
N ASN A 143 -20.37 8.13 3.26
CA ASN A 143 -19.83 9.12 4.19
C ASN A 143 -18.30 9.22 4.15
N GLU A 144 -17.63 8.36 3.40
CA GLU A 144 -16.18 8.37 3.27
C GLU A 144 -15.67 9.53 2.39
N PHE A 145 -14.44 9.97 2.63
CA PHE A 145 -13.77 11.01 1.87
C PHE A 145 -13.58 10.60 0.40
N SER A 146 -13.70 11.57 -0.51
CA SER A 146 -13.55 11.32 -1.95
C SER A 146 -12.20 10.71 -2.32
N ASP A 147 -11.11 11.13 -1.66
CA ASP A 147 -9.77 10.62 -1.94
C ASP A 147 -9.65 9.12 -1.63
N VAL A 148 -10.28 8.66 -0.55
CA VAL A 148 -10.32 7.25 -0.16
C VAL A 148 -11.22 6.47 -1.12
N LYS A 149 -12.43 6.97 -1.41
CA LYS A 149 -13.37 6.32 -2.35
C LYS A 149 -12.77 6.14 -3.75
N ASN A 150 -12.09 7.18 -4.25
CA ASN A 150 -11.47 7.17 -5.58
C ASN A 150 -10.26 6.23 -5.68
N SER A 151 -9.72 5.76 -4.56
CA SER A 151 -8.62 4.79 -4.54
C SER A 151 -9.04 3.38 -4.94
N TRP A 152 -10.35 3.10 -4.98
CA TRP A 152 -10.93 1.86 -5.47
C TRP A 152 -11.82 2.13 -6.69
N PRO A 153 -11.28 2.07 -7.91
CA PRO A 153 -12.07 2.31 -9.11
C PRO A 153 -13.20 1.28 -9.22
N VAL A 154 -14.44 1.77 -9.28
CA VAL A 154 -15.58 0.91 -9.63
C VAL A 154 -15.43 0.56 -11.10
N VAL A 155 -15.09 -0.68 -11.41
CA VAL A 155 -15.08 -1.20 -12.79
C VAL A 155 -16.51 -1.11 -13.31
N GLY A 156 -16.81 -0.04 -14.06
CA GLY A 156 -18.18 0.29 -14.49
C GLY A 156 -18.41 1.66 -15.11
N SER A 157 -17.39 2.53 -15.25
CA SER A 157 -17.50 3.80 -15.99
C SER A 157 -16.59 3.88 -17.21
N GLN A 158 -16.36 2.75 -17.87
CA GLN A 158 -16.08 2.75 -19.30
C GLN A 158 -17.16 1.95 -20.00
N ASN A 159 -18.25 2.64 -20.33
CA ASN A 159 -18.99 2.38 -21.56
C ASN A 159 -19.96 3.53 -21.87
N VAL A 160 -19.80 4.03 -23.11
CA VAL A 160 -20.71 4.86 -23.92
C VAL A 160 -20.78 6.36 -23.61
N SER A 161 -20.03 7.15 -24.37
CA SER A 161 -20.56 8.02 -25.44
C SER A 161 -19.43 8.49 -26.36
#